data_AF-W1WJR5-F1
#
_entry.id   AF-W1WJR5-F1
#
_cell.length_a   1.000
_cell.length_b   1.000
_cell.length_c   1.000
_cell.angle_alpha   90.00
_cell.angle_beta   90.00
_cell.angle_gamma   90.00
#
_symmetry.space_group_name_H-M   'P 1'
#
loop_
_entity.id
_entity.type
_entity.pdbx_description
1 polymer ?
#
loop_
_entity_poly.entity_id
_entity_poly.type
_entity_poly.pdbx_seq_one_letter_code
_entity_poly.pdbx_strand_id
1 'polypeptide(L)'
;SSHGARKGLADTALRTADSGYLTRRLVDVSQDVIVREDDCDVVGIDLVRERARLATSPRQALELLKDKLIGRVLDKDVVNVETGELVVPSETILDEQCLADIAESGVTSIALRGVHLGSDSDINHTNLVQKIILGESDDSIRATLKETMVQNMLNKDTVHAIVDSEGVEIFPADTRLTEEGIEAILNSDVKEVQVRNNEIHGIEVEAIVEGTGVIEPLKDRIVGRIAAEELVNKETGEVIVPLNGEITEPLADEVVKHYETVKIRSVLTCRSPYGVCRKCYGRDLGTGGQVQVGEAVGIIAAQSIGEPGTQLTMRTFHTGGVAGDDITQGLP
;
A
#
# COMPACT_ATOMS: atom_id res chain seq x y z
N SER A 1 -9.71 23.93 -54.59
CA SER A 1 -9.60 22.48 -54.37
C SER A 1 -10.46 22.05 -53.17
N SER A 2 -11.75 21.84 -53.38
CA SER A 2 -12.74 21.47 -52.35
C SER A 2 -12.54 20.06 -51.74
N HIS A 3 -11.65 19.25 -52.32
CA HIS A 3 -11.26 17.93 -51.80
C HIS A 3 -10.23 17.97 -50.66
N GLY A 4 -9.35 18.98 -50.60
CA GLY A 4 -8.29 19.05 -49.59
C GLY A 4 -8.82 19.31 -48.17
N ALA A 5 -9.80 20.21 -48.05
CA ALA A 5 -10.41 20.56 -46.77
C ALA A 5 -11.25 19.40 -46.17
N ARG A 6 -11.98 18.65 -47.00
CA ARG A 6 -12.74 17.47 -46.54
C ARG A 6 -11.84 16.32 -46.14
N LYS A 7 -10.72 16.11 -46.84
CA LYS A 7 -9.73 15.09 -46.48
C LYS A 7 -9.08 15.41 -45.13
N GLY A 8 -8.67 16.67 -44.92
CA GLY A 8 -8.13 17.12 -43.64
C GLY A 8 -9.10 16.90 -42.47
N LEU A 9 -10.39 17.24 -42.64
CA LEU A 9 -11.41 17.01 -41.60
C LEU A 9 -11.64 15.52 -41.31
N ALA A 10 -11.62 14.65 -42.34
CA ALA A 10 -11.78 13.22 -42.17
C ALA A 10 -10.55 12.57 -41.50
N ASP A 11 -9.34 12.98 -41.87
CA ASP A 11 -8.08 12.49 -41.27
C ASP A 11 -7.96 12.93 -39.80
N THR A 12 -8.39 14.15 -39.46
CA THR A 12 -8.49 14.59 -38.06
C THR A 12 -9.51 13.75 -37.29
N ALA A 13 -10.71 13.53 -37.83
CA ALA A 13 -11.73 12.74 -37.16
C ALA A 13 -11.30 11.28 -36.91
N LEU A 14 -10.62 10.65 -37.87
CA LEU A 14 -10.06 9.30 -37.73
C LEU A 14 -8.98 9.24 -36.64
N ARG A 15 -8.02 10.17 -36.66
CA ARG A 15 -6.92 10.20 -35.67
C ARG A 15 -7.40 10.54 -34.25
N THR A 16 -8.41 11.40 -34.12
CA THR A 16 -9.04 11.69 -32.83
C THR A 16 -9.78 10.46 -32.31
N ALA A 17 -10.44 9.68 -33.18
CA ALA A 17 -11.08 8.43 -32.79
C ALA A 17 -10.05 7.39 -32.30
N ASP A 18 -8.92 7.26 -32.99
CA ASP A 18 -7.84 6.35 -32.59
C ASP A 18 -7.18 6.78 -31.26
N SER A 19 -6.99 8.08 -31.05
CA SER A 19 -6.47 8.64 -29.79
C SER A 19 -7.42 8.39 -28.61
N GLY A 20 -8.73 8.54 -28.85
CA GLY A 20 -9.76 8.22 -27.86
C GLY A 20 -9.80 6.72 -27.53
N TYR A 21 -9.62 5.87 -28.55
CA TYR A 21 -9.53 4.42 -28.37
C TYR A 21 -8.29 4.03 -27.53
N LEU A 22 -7.13 4.62 -27.80
CA LEU A 22 -5.91 4.39 -27.01
C LEU A 22 -6.09 4.83 -25.55
N THR A 23 -6.70 5.99 -25.32
CA THR A 23 -7.02 6.47 -23.96
C THR A 23 -7.91 5.48 -23.22
N ARG A 24 -8.95 4.97 -23.89
CA ARG A 24 -9.83 3.94 -23.29
C ARG A 24 -9.08 2.66 -22.95
N ARG A 25 -8.20 2.19 -23.85
CA ARG A 25 -7.37 1.00 -23.57
C ARG A 25 -6.38 1.23 -22.43
N LEU A 26 -5.79 2.42 -22.32
CA LEU A 26 -4.92 2.76 -21.20
C LEU A 26 -5.70 2.72 -19.88
N VAL A 27 -6.93 3.23 -19.86
CA VAL A 27 -7.81 3.14 -18.68
C VAL A 27 -8.13 1.69 -18.36
N ASP A 28 -8.53 0.88 -19.34
CA ASP A 28 -8.88 -0.52 -19.15
C ASP A 28 -7.71 -1.34 -18.57
N VAL A 29 -6.47 -1.07 -19.01
CA VAL A 29 -5.27 -1.77 -18.52
C VAL A 29 -4.81 -1.24 -17.15
N SER A 30 -5.09 0.02 -16.84
CA SER A 30 -4.63 0.66 -15.60
C SER A 30 -5.66 0.64 -14.46
N GLN A 31 -6.85 0.07 -14.67
CA GLN A 31 -7.95 0.08 -13.70
C GLN A 31 -7.60 -0.59 -12.37
N ASP A 32 -6.68 -1.55 -12.38
CA ASP A 32 -6.25 -2.29 -11.20
C ASP A 32 -5.12 -1.60 -10.43
N VAL A 33 -4.55 -0.52 -10.98
CA VAL A 33 -3.51 0.29 -10.32
C VAL A 33 -4.20 1.29 -9.38
N ILE A 34 -4.42 0.82 -8.15
CA ILE A 34 -5.10 1.54 -7.07
C ILE A 34 -4.13 1.64 -5.89
N VAL A 35 -4.22 2.71 -5.10
CA VAL A 35 -3.50 2.79 -3.83
C VAL A 35 -4.12 1.81 -2.83
N ARG A 36 -3.40 0.77 -2.42
CA ARG A 36 -3.96 -0.30 -1.57
C ARG A 36 -3.51 -0.26 -0.12
N GLU A 37 -2.34 0.31 0.14
CA GLU A 37 -1.73 0.31 1.47
C GLU A 37 -0.95 1.61 1.71
N ASP A 38 -0.62 1.88 2.97
CA ASP A 38 0.13 3.08 3.35
C ASP A 38 1.60 3.01 2.89
N ASP A 39 2.28 1.94 3.28
CA ASP A 39 3.72 1.78 3.06
C ASP A 39 4.07 0.33 2.79
N CYS A 40 4.55 0.04 1.57
CA CYS A 40 4.98 -1.30 1.17
C CYS A 40 6.27 -1.79 1.88
N ASP A 41 6.97 -0.91 2.61
CA ASP A 41 8.14 -1.28 3.39
C ASP A 41 7.80 -1.68 4.83
N VAL A 42 6.55 -1.43 5.26
CA VAL A 42 6.05 -1.78 6.59
C VAL A 42 5.35 -3.13 6.54
N VAL A 43 5.78 -4.04 7.41
CA VAL A 43 5.12 -5.34 7.62
C VAL A 43 4.58 -5.36 9.03
N GLY A 44 3.26 -5.43 9.13
CA GLY A 44 2.54 -5.62 10.38
C GLY A 44 2.28 -7.10 10.67
N ILE A 45 2.47 -7.53 11.92
CA ILE A 45 1.95 -8.79 12.43
C ILE A 45 0.89 -8.48 13.49
N ASP A 46 -0.32 -8.95 13.25
CA ASP A 46 -1.44 -8.92 14.20
C ASP A 46 -1.25 -10.00 15.25
N LEU A 47 -0.71 -9.61 16.40
CA LEU A 47 -0.44 -10.51 17.52
C LEU A 47 -1.72 -11.01 18.18
N VAL A 48 -2.83 -10.27 18.12
CA VAL A 48 -4.13 -10.73 18.66
C VAL A 48 -4.60 -11.98 17.91
N ARG A 49 -4.46 -11.97 16.58
CA ARG A 49 -4.84 -13.11 15.75
C ARG A 49 -3.96 -14.33 16.01
N GLU A 50 -2.65 -14.14 16.13
CA GLU A 50 -1.74 -15.24 16.42
C GLU A 50 -1.94 -15.75 17.87
N ARG A 51 -2.15 -14.88 18.86
CA ARG A 51 -2.50 -15.30 20.23
C ARG A 51 -3.85 -16.01 20.31
N ALA A 52 -4.84 -15.63 19.51
CA ALA A 52 -6.12 -16.34 19.46
C ALA A 52 -5.98 -17.76 18.89
N ARG A 53 -5.06 -17.98 17.94
CA ARG A 53 -4.71 -19.35 17.52
C ARG A 53 -4.04 -20.15 18.64
N LEU A 54 -3.28 -19.46 19.50
CA LEU A 54 -2.53 -20.02 20.62
C LEU A 54 -3.36 -20.25 21.89
N ALA A 55 -4.59 -19.76 21.99
CA ALA A 55 -5.30 -19.83 23.27
C ALA A 55 -5.59 -21.28 23.68
N THR A 56 -5.32 -21.60 24.95
CA THR A 56 -5.42 -22.95 25.52
C THR A 56 -6.85 -23.50 25.53
N SER A 57 -7.84 -22.62 25.40
CA SER A 57 -9.25 -23.00 25.23
C SER A 57 -9.92 -22.17 24.13
N PRO A 58 -10.89 -22.74 23.39
CA PRO A 58 -11.71 -21.99 22.43
C PRO A 58 -12.36 -20.75 23.07
N ARG A 59 -12.72 -20.84 24.35
CA ARG A 59 -13.28 -19.75 25.14
C ARG A 59 -12.34 -18.55 25.25
N GLN A 60 -11.08 -18.79 25.58
CA GLN A 60 -10.07 -17.72 25.69
C GLN A 60 -9.74 -17.09 24.33
N ALA A 61 -9.70 -17.90 23.26
CA ALA A 61 -9.48 -17.38 21.90
C ALA A 61 -10.65 -16.50 21.42
N LEU A 62 -11.89 -16.90 21.70
CA LEU A 62 -13.09 -16.14 21.37
C LEU A 62 -13.17 -14.83 22.17
N GLU A 63 -12.68 -14.84 23.41
CA GLU A 63 -12.62 -13.64 24.25
C GLU A 63 -11.58 -12.62 23.74
N LEU A 64 -10.40 -13.07 23.32
CA LEU A 64 -9.38 -12.22 22.67
C LEU A 64 -9.85 -11.66 21.32
N LEU A 65 -10.68 -12.41 20.59
CA LEU A 65 -11.22 -12.00 19.29
C LEU A 65 -12.59 -11.32 19.40
N LYS A 66 -13.14 -11.12 20.60
CA LYS A 66 -14.50 -10.64 20.81
C LYS A 66 -14.77 -9.35 20.04
N ASP A 67 -13.89 -8.36 20.17
CA ASP A 67 -13.99 -7.08 19.48
C ASP A 67 -13.95 -7.22 17.94
N LYS A 68 -13.23 -8.23 17.43
CA LYS A 68 -13.07 -8.49 16.00
C LYS A 68 -14.16 -9.39 15.40
N LEU A 69 -14.92 -10.12 16.22
CA LEU A 69 -15.91 -11.10 15.80
C LEU A 69 -17.34 -10.57 15.87
N ILE A 70 -17.64 -9.71 16.83
CA ILE A 70 -18.98 -9.15 17.01
C ILE A 70 -19.40 -8.38 15.75
N GLY A 71 -20.64 -8.65 15.29
CA GLY A 71 -21.22 -8.02 14.11
C GLY A 71 -20.82 -8.65 12.78
N ARG A 72 -20.00 -9.72 12.77
CA ARG A 72 -19.65 -10.46 11.55
C ARG A 72 -20.64 -11.59 11.27
N VAL A 73 -20.71 -12.01 10.00
CA VAL A 73 -21.63 -13.07 9.53
C VAL A 73 -20.89 -14.38 9.35
N LEU A 74 -21.47 -15.47 9.85
CA LEU A 74 -20.96 -16.82 9.64
C LEU A 74 -21.17 -17.28 8.19
N ASP A 75 -20.13 -17.85 7.58
CA ASP A 75 -20.22 -18.40 6.21
C ASP A 75 -20.74 -19.83 6.20
N LYS A 76 -20.45 -20.62 7.24
CA LYS A 76 -20.85 -22.02 7.37
C LYS A 76 -21.45 -22.29 8.74
N ASP A 77 -22.31 -23.30 8.79
CA ASP A 77 -22.88 -23.80 10.03
C ASP A 77 -21.76 -24.23 10.97
N VAL A 78 -21.84 -23.75 12.21
CA VAL A 78 -20.92 -24.16 13.27
C VAL A 78 -21.54 -25.37 13.96
N VAL A 79 -20.90 -26.52 13.78
CA VAL A 79 -21.32 -27.80 14.37
C VAL A 79 -20.31 -28.25 15.42
N ASN A 80 -20.81 -28.80 16.52
CA ASN A 80 -19.97 -29.43 17.52
C ASN A 80 -19.37 -30.73 16.94
N VAL A 81 -18.05 -30.88 17.04
CA VAL A 81 -17.32 -32.03 16.48
C VAL A 81 -17.65 -33.33 17.22
N GLU A 82 -18.00 -33.26 18.50
CA GLU A 82 -18.29 -34.43 19.34
C GLU A 82 -19.76 -34.86 19.29
N THR A 83 -20.69 -33.91 19.29
CA THR A 83 -22.14 -34.20 19.33
C THR A 83 -22.81 -34.17 17.95
N GLY A 84 -22.19 -33.54 16.95
CA GLY A 84 -22.79 -33.30 15.64
C GLY A 84 -23.97 -32.33 15.68
N GLU A 85 -24.18 -31.64 16.81
CA GLU A 85 -25.26 -30.70 17.01
C GLU A 85 -24.91 -29.34 16.39
N LEU A 86 -25.90 -28.71 15.75
CA LEU A 86 -25.76 -27.38 15.17
C LEU A 86 -25.84 -26.34 16.28
N VAL A 87 -24.75 -25.61 16.47
CA VAL A 87 -24.60 -24.59 17.53
C VAL A 87 -25.13 -23.26 17.02
N VAL A 88 -24.59 -22.80 15.88
CA VAL A 88 -25.02 -21.56 15.24
C VAL A 88 -25.18 -21.80 13.74
N PRO A 89 -26.34 -21.44 13.14
CA PRO A 89 -26.55 -21.60 11.71
C PRO A 89 -25.73 -20.57 10.91
N SER A 90 -25.40 -20.94 9.68
CA SER A 90 -24.83 -20.04 8.67
C SER A 90 -25.71 -18.81 8.44
N GLU A 91 -25.09 -17.73 7.94
CA GLU A 91 -25.73 -16.42 7.71
C GLU A 91 -26.19 -15.69 8.99
N THR A 92 -25.85 -16.21 10.17
CA THR A 92 -26.13 -15.54 11.45
C THR A 92 -25.09 -14.47 11.75
N ILE A 93 -25.54 -13.32 12.28
CA ILE A 93 -24.68 -12.26 12.80
C ILE A 93 -24.20 -12.68 14.20
N LEU A 94 -22.89 -12.66 14.41
CA LEU A 94 -22.28 -12.99 15.69
C LEU A 94 -22.56 -11.90 16.73
N ASP A 95 -23.30 -12.27 17.76
CA ASP A 95 -23.49 -11.52 18.99
C ASP A 95 -22.76 -12.19 20.17
N GLU A 96 -22.83 -11.57 21.36
CA GLU A 96 -22.15 -12.10 22.55
C GLU A 96 -22.67 -13.49 22.96
N GLN A 97 -23.93 -13.81 22.66
CA GLN A 97 -24.55 -15.09 22.99
C GLN A 97 -24.05 -16.19 22.05
N CYS A 98 -24.03 -15.93 20.74
CA CYS A 98 -23.46 -16.86 19.75
C CYS A 98 -21.99 -17.19 20.07
N LEU A 99 -21.20 -16.20 20.49
CA LEU A 99 -19.80 -16.44 20.87
C LEU A 99 -19.67 -17.31 22.13
N ALA A 100 -20.57 -17.14 23.10
CA ALA A 100 -20.60 -17.99 24.30
C ALA A 100 -20.98 -19.44 23.94
N ASP A 101 -21.97 -19.64 23.07
CA ASP A 101 -22.40 -20.97 22.63
C ASP A 101 -21.29 -21.69 21.84
N ILE A 102 -20.59 -20.96 20.97
CA ILE A 102 -19.43 -21.49 20.24
C ILE A 102 -18.29 -21.84 21.22
N ALA A 103 -18.07 -21.03 22.26
CA ALA A 103 -17.06 -21.30 23.28
C ALA A 103 -17.36 -22.56 24.10
N GLU A 104 -18.62 -22.79 24.44
CA GLU A 104 -19.05 -23.97 25.22
C GLU A 104 -19.05 -25.26 24.39
N SER A 105 -19.32 -25.16 23.08
CA SER A 105 -19.33 -26.30 22.17
C SER A 105 -17.94 -26.85 21.78
N GLY A 106 -16.85 -26.18 22.19
CA GLY A 106 -15.48 -26.68 21.97
C GLY A 106 -15.01 -26.66 20.51
N VAL A 107 -15.61 -25.82 19.66
CA VAL A 107 -15.30 -25.76 18.23
C VAL A 107 -13.88 -25.24 18.00
N THR A 108 -13.12 -25.96 17.16
CA THR A 108 -11.71 -25.65 16.84
C THR A 108 -11.54 -24.77 15.60
N SER A 109 -12.60 -24.49 14.83
CA SER A 109 -12.50 -23.48 13.77
C SER A 109 -13.84 -22.87 13.38
N ILE A 110 -13.84 -21.57 13.11
CA ILE A 110 -14.99 -20.83 12.59
C ILE A 110 -14.65 -20.21 11.22
N ALA A 111 -15.65 -20.18 10.34
CA ALA A 111 -15.55 -19.62 8.99
C ALA A 111 -16.43 -18.36 8.90
N LEU A 112 -15.80 -17.22 8.68
CA LEU A 112 -16.48 -15.92 8.61
C LEU A 112 -16.51 -15.40 7.18
N ARG A 113 -17.60 -14.70 6.85
CA ARG A 113 -17.75 -14.00 5.58
C ARG A 113 -17.21 -12.57 5.70
N GLY A 114 -16.36 -12.17 4.74
CA GLY A 114 -15.74 -10.83 4.69
C GLY A 114 -14.57 -10.67 5.66
N VAL A 115 -13.98 -9.46 5.73
CA VAL A 115 -12.92 -9.06 6.68
C VAL A 115 -13.46 -7.93 7.55
N HIS A 116 -13.00 -7.84 8.81
CA HIS A 116 -13.46 -6.83 9.77
C HIS A 116 -13.11 -5.41 9.31
N LEU A 117 -14.07 -4.47 9.45
CA LEU A 117 -13.97 -3.03 9.13
C LEU A 117 -13.09 -2.23 10.13
N GLY A 118 -12.13 -2.88 10.78
CA GLY A 118 -11.42 -2.35 11.95
C GLY A 118 -9.90 -2.54 11.91
N SER A 119 -9.27 -2.09 10.83
CA SER A 119 -7.85 -1.70 10.71
C SER A 119 -7.58 -1.37 9.24
N ASP A 120 -7.09 -0.16 8.97
CA ASP A 120 -6.98 0.50 7.66
C ASP A 120 -6.00 -0.13 6.64
N SER A 121 -5.66 -1.42 6.74
CA SER A 121 -4.67 -2.05 5.86
C SER A 121 -5.20 -3.14 4.93
N ASP A 122 -6.40 -3.70 5.14
CA ASP A 122 -6.86 -4.86 4.36
C ASP A 122 -8.19 -4.61 3.64
N ILE A 123 -8.26 -3.51 2.88
CA ILE A 123 -9.39 -3.27 1.97
C ILE A 123 -9.15 -4.07 0.69
N ASN A 124 -9.48 -5.37 0.68
CA ASN A 124 -10.11 -6.11 -0.44
C ASN A 124 -10.29 -7.60 -0.12
N HIS A 125 -11.54 -8.05 -0.17
CA HIS A 125 -12.07 -9.19 -0.94
C HIS A 125 -13.33 -9.70 -0.22
N THR A 126 -14.49 -9.37 -0.76
CA THR A 126 -15.82 -9.77 -0.31
C THR A 126 -16.09 -11.29 -0.36
N ASN A 127 -15.11 -12.11 -0.77
CA ASN A 127 -15.23 -13.56 -0.92
C ASN A 127 -14.14 -14.37 -0.18
N LEU A 128 -13.32 -13.75 0.68
CA LEU A 128 -12.37 -14.52 1.48
C LEU A 128 -13.08 -15.12 2.69
N VAL A 129 -13.20 -16.44 2.71
CA VAL A 129 -13.59 -17.20 3.91
C VAL A 129 -12.41 -17.17 4.86
N GLN A 130 -12.52 -16.38 5.92
CA GLN A 130 -11.50 -16.35 6.96
C GLN A 130 -11.69 -17.55 7.87
N LYS A 131 -10.77 -18.54 7.79
CA LYS A 131 -10.73 -19.66 8.72
C LYS A 131 -9.84 -19.31 9.92
N ILE A 132 -10.44 -19.27 11.10
CA ILE A 132 -9.72 -19.11 12.37
C ILE A 132 -9.62 -20.49 13.00
N ILE A 133 -8.42 -20.91 13.41
CA ILE A 133 -8.16 -22.18 14.10
C ILE A 133 -7.99 -21.86 15.59
N LEU A 134 -8.59 -22.65 16.47
CA LEU A 134 -8.65 -22.45 17.93
C LEU A 134 -8.12 -23.71 18.62
N GLY A 135 -7.13 -23.57 19.51
CA GLY A 135 -6.74 -24.60 20.48
C GLY A 135 -5.66 -25.61 20.05
N GLU A 136 -4.46 -25.16 19.68
CA GLU A 136 -3.27 -26.02 19.63
C GLU A 136 -2.32 -25.76 20.81
N SER A 137 -1.55 -26.78 21.23
CA SER A 137 -0.75 -26.79 22.47
C SER A 137 0.37 -25.73 22.51
N ASP A 138 0.46 -25.04 23.65
CA ASP A 138 1.25 -23.83 23.94
C ASP A 138 2.76 -23.89 23.60
N ASP A 139 3.45 -25.02 23.80
CA ASP A 139 4.93 -25.02 23.80
C ASP A 139 5.58 -25.11 22.41
N SER A 140 5.05 -25.92 21.51
CA SER A 140 5.66 -26.09 20.18
C SER A 140 5.41 -24.90 19.27
N ILE A 141 4.33 -24.15 19.51
CA ILE A 141 3.90 -23.06 18.62
C ILE A 141 4.45 -21.70 19.07
N ARG A 142 4.65 -21.47 20.38
CA ARG A 142 5.44 -20.31 20.85
C ARG A 142 6.87 -20.37 20.30
N ALA A 143 7.43 -21.58 20.19
CA ALA A 143 8.73 -21.79 19.53
C ALA A 143 8.68 -21.46 18.03
N THR A 144 7.67 -21.95 17.29
CA THR A 144 7.56 -21.63 15.83
C THR A 144 7.20 -20.17 15.57
N LEU A 145 6.39 -19.52 16.41
CA LEU A 145 6.12 -18.08 16.34
C LEU A 145 7.37 -17.28 16.65
N LYS A 146 8.11 -17.63 17.70
CA LYS A 146 9.41 -17.03 17.99
C LYS A 146 10.37 -17.21 16.83
N GLU A 147 10.47 -18.41 16.25
CA GLU A 147 11.29 -18.67 15.07
C GLU A 147 10.84 -17.84 13.86
N THR A 148 9.53 -17.72 13.60
CA THR A 148 8.98 -16.93 12.50
C THR A 148 9.22 -15.43 12.71
N MET A 149 9.06 -14.93 13.93
CA MET A 149 9.36 -13.54 14.29
C MET A 149 10.85 -13.26 14.23
N VAL A 150 11.70 -14.18 14.68
CA VAL A 150 13.17 -14.02 14.58
C VAL A 150 13.60 -14.04 13.12
N GLN A 151 13.08 -14.95 12.29
CA GLN A 151 13.43 -15.00 10.86
C GLN A 151 12.98 -13.74 10.11
N ASN A 152 11.80 -13.22 10.42
CA ASN A 152 11.20 -12.13 9.66
C ASN A 152 11.37 -10.74 10.28
N MET A 153 11.69 -10.60 11.56
CA MET A 153 11.68 -9.31 12.27
C MET A 153 13.00 -8.98 12.98
N LEU A 154 13.93 -9.92 13.12
CA LEU A 154 15.23 -9.63 13.72
C LEU A 154 15.99 -8.60 12.89
N ASN A 155 16.60 -7.61 13.57
CA ASN A 155 17.34 -6.49 12.97
C ASN A 155 16.51 -5.52 12.12
N LYS A 156 15.18 -5.58 12.18
CA LYS A 156 14.29 -4.60 11.55
C LYS A 156 13.95 -3.47 12.50
N ASP A 157 13.69 -2.27 11.97
CA ASP A 157 13.33 -1.11 12.79
C ASP A 157 11.82 -1.07 13.04
N THR A 158 11.41 -0.74 14.26
CA THR A 158 10.01 -0.51 14.61
C THR A 158 9.50 0.80 14.01
N VAL A 159 8.28 0.80 13.46
CA VAL A 159 7.67 2.02 12.89
C VAL A 159 7.13 2.93 13.99
N HIS A 160 6.51 2.33 14.99
CA HIS A 160 5.87 3.01 16.10
C HIS A 160 6.31 2.38 17.41
N ALA A 161 6.14 3.10 18.51
CA ALA A 161 6.39 2.56 19.83
C ALA A 161 5.42 1.40 20.07
N ILE A 162 5.96 0.26 20.50
CA ILE A 162 5.18 -0.93 20.77
C ILE A 162 4.61 -0.78 22.18
N VAL A 163 3.31 -0.52 22.24
CA VAL A 163 2.57 -0.30 23.48
C VAL A 163 1.71 -1.51 23.82
N ASP A 164 1.64 -1.80 25.12
CA ASP A 164 0.64 -2.74 25.64
C ASP A 164 -0.77 -2.11 25.65
N SER A 165 -1.78 -2.94 25.84
CA SER A 165 -3.16 -2.61 26.18
C SER A 165 -3.31 -1.60 27.33
N GLU A 166 -2.37 -1.58 28.28
CA GLU A 166 -2.34 -0.62 29.40
C GLU A 166 -1.59 0.70 29.07
N GLY A 167 -1.08 0.84 27.84
CA GLY A 167 -0.33 2.04 27.39
C GLY A 167 1.12 2.09 27.86
N VAL A 168 1.66 0.97 28.36
CA VAL A 168 3.08 0.84 28.73
C VAL A 168 3.90 0.61 27.46
N GLU A 169 4.90 1.45 27.23
CA GLU A 169 5.87 1.30 26.14
C GLU A 169 6.82 0.13 26.44
N ILE A 170 6.71 -0.94 25.67
CA ILE A 170 7.57 -2.13 25.77
C ILE A 170 8.83 -1.94 24.92
N PHE A 171 8.67 -1.27 23.77
CA PHE A 171 9.76 -1.02 22.84
C PHE A 171 9.61 0.36 22.18
N PRO A 172 10.67 1.18 22.10
CA PRO A 172 10.60 2.51 21.50
C PRO A 172 10.41 2.46 19.98
N ALA A 173 9.93 3.57 19.40
CA ALA A 173 9.83 3.76 17.95
C ALA A 173 11.21 3.91 17.31
N ASP A 174 11.32 3.57 16.02
CA ASP A 174 12.53 3.73 15.19
C ASP A 174 13.78 3.07 15.79
N THR A 175 13.60 1.93 16.48
CA THR A 175 14.71 1.16 17.07
C THR A 175 14.76 -0.26 16.54
N ARG A 176 15.97 -0.80 16.43
CA ARG A 176 16.23 -2.15 15.92
C ARG A 176 15.70 -3.19 16.88
N LEU A 177 14.85 -4.08 16.38
CA LEU A 177 14.31 -5.20 17.12
C LEU A 177 15.41 -6.21 17.45
N THR A 178 15.66 -6.41 18.75
CA THR A 178 16.56 -7.44 19.29
C THR A 178 15.77 -8.71 19.66
N GLU A 179 16.46 -9.84 19.84
CA GLU A 179 15.82 -11.07 20.34
C GLU A 179 15.14 -10.86 21.70
N GLU A 180 15.76 -10.07 22.58
CA GLU A 180 15.19 -9.68 23.88
C GLU A 180 13.91 -8.86 23.73
N GLY A 181 13.87 -7.95 22.74
CA GLY A 181 12.67 -7.17 22.41
C GLY A 181 11.53 -8.06 21.93
N ILE A 182 11.83 -9.05 21.07
CA ILE A 182 10.84 -10.04 20.60
C ILE A 182 10.28 -10.85 21.76
N GLU A 183 11.12 -11.29 22.70
CA GLU A 183 10.67 -12.01 23.89
C GLU A 183 9.78 -11.14 24.80
N ALA A 184 10.14 -9.87 24.99
CA ALA A 184 9.31 -8.93 25.75
C ALA A 184 7.94 -8.71 25.11
N ILE A 185 7.88 -8.60 23.79
CA ILE A 185 6.64 -8.46 23.00
C ILE A 185 5.77 -9.71 23.13
N LEU A 186 6.37 -10.91 23.06
CA LEU A 186 5.66 -12.18 23.20
C LEU A 186 5.13 -12.43 24.63
N ASN A 187 5.75 -11.79 25.63
CA ASN A 187 5.33 -11.89 27.03
C ASN A 187 4.34 -10.80 27.45
N SER A 188 4.21 -9.74 26.66
CA SER A 188 3.29 -8.63 26.92
C SER A 188 2.02 -8.76 26.08
N ASP A 189 1.01 -7.89 26.31
CA ASP A 189 -0.30 -7.98 25.65
C ASP A 189 -0.46 -7.11 24.38
N VAL A 190 0.66 -6.79 23.73
CA VAL A 190 0.74 -6.03 22.46
C VAL A 190 -0.22 -6.58 21.40
N LYS A 191 -0.99 -5.69 20.76
CA LYS A 191 -1.98 -6.07 19.73
C LYS A 191 -1.38 -6.22 18.34
N GLU A 192 -0.45 -5.35 17.98
CA GLU A 192 0.14 -5.30 16.65
C GLU A 192 1.60 -4.86 16.74
N VAL A 193 2.45 -5.46 15.90
CA VAL A 193 3.85 -5.04 15.74
C VAL A 193 4.09 -4.72 14.28
N GLN A 194 4.54 -3.50 14.03
CA GLN A 194 4.91 -3.04 12.69
C GLN A 194 6.42 -2.84 12.62
N VAL A 195 7.06 -3.55 11.69
CA VAL A 195 8.49 -3.45 11.42
C VAL A 195 8.74 -3.00 9.99
N ARG A 196 9.83 -2.26 9.79
CA ARG A 196 10.30 -1.87 8.46
C ARG A 196 11.27 -2.89 7.92
N ASN A 197 11.11 -3.24 6.64
CA ASN A 197 12.08 -4.08 5.96
C ASN A 197 13.40 -3.35 5.68
N ASN A 198 13.43 -2.01 5.80
CA ASN A 198 14.60 -1.16 5.58
C ASN A 198 15.26 -1.36 4.20
N GLU A 199 14.48 -1.81 3.22
CA GLU A 199 14.96 -2.12 1.88
C GLU A 199 14.25 -1.23 0.85
N ILE A 200 14.43 0.08 1.02
CA ILE A 200 13.89 1.07 0.08
C ILE A 200 14.87 1.23 -1.08
N HIS A 201 14.60 0.54 -2.19
CA HIS A 201 15.46 0.61 -3.37
C HIS A 201 15.42 1.97 -4.07
N GLY A 202 14.29 2.69 -4.03
CA GLY A 202 14.14 4.02 -4.62
C GLY A 202 14.53 4.12 -6.11
N ILE A 203 14.53 5.33 -6.65
CA ILE A 203 15.17 5.68 -7.92
C ILE A 203 16.00 6.95 -7.71
N GLU A 204 17.11 7.05 -8.41
CA GLU A 204 17.92 8.27 -8.43
C GLU A 204 17.34 9.24 -9.46
N VAL A 205 17.16 10.49 -9.05
CA VAL A 205 16.57 11.55 -9.86
C VAL A 205 17.55 12.71 -9.96
N GLU A 206 17.78 13.15 -11.20
CA GLU A 206 18.61 14.31 -11.55
C GLU A 206 17.83 15.28 -12.46
N ALA A 207 18.37 16.47 -12.68
CA ALA A 207 17.80 17.42 -13.65
C ALA A 207 17.93 16.86 -15.08
N ILE A 208 16.88 17.03 -15.89
CA ILE A 208 16.90 16.59 -17.29
C ILE A 208 17.47 17.73 -18.15
N VAL A 209 18.62 17.47 -18.76
CA VAL A 209 19.33 18.43 -19.62
C VAL A 209 19.39 17.88 -21.04
N GLU A 210 18.95 18.67 -22.03
CA GLU A 210 19.05 18.34 -23.45
C GLU A 210 19.83 19.44 -24.17
N GLY A 211 21.00 19.10 -24.70
CA GLY A 211 21.91 20.05 -25.33
C GLY A 211 22.40 21.11 -24.34
N THR A 212 22.00 22.37 -24.55
CA THR A 212 22.34 23.52 -23.68
C THR A 212 21.17 24.01 -22.81
N GLY A 213 19.99 23.39 -22.93
CA GLY A 213 18.79 23.75 -22.17
C GLY A 213 18.50 22.75 -21.07
N VAL A 214 18.17 23.25 -19.88
CA VAL A 214 17.53 22.43 -18.83
C VAL A 214 16.06 22.31 -19.20
N ILE A 215 15.59 21.09 -19.49
CA ILE A 215 14.17 20.82 -19.79
C ILE A 215 13.37 20.88 -18.50
N GLU A 216 13.82 20.13 -17.49
CA GLU A 216 13.13 19.99 -16.21
C GLU A 216 14.15 20.05 -15.07
N PRO A 217 14.06 21.05 -14.19
CA PRO A 217 14.99 21.19 -13.07
C PRO A 217 14.73 20.11 -12.01
N LEU A 218 15.74 19.79 -11.20
CA LEU A 218 15.63 18.79 -10.13
C LEU A 218 14.48 19.11 -9.16
N LYS A 219 14.28 20.40 -8.83
CA LYS A 219 13.22 20.88 -7.94
C LYS A 219 11.85 20.33 -8.33
N ASP A 220 11.45 20.51 -9.58
CA ASP A 220 10.11 20.16 -10.05
C ASP A 220 9.89 18.64 -10.06
N ARG A 221 10.98 17.86 -10.20
CA ARG A 221 10.94 16.40 -10.18
C ARG A 221 10.82 15.78 -8.79
N ILE A 222 11.34 16.45 -7.76
CA ILE A 222 11.37 15.94 -6.37
C ILE A 222 10.19 16.42 -5.53
N VAL A 223 9.57 17.56 -5.86
CA VAL A 223 8.45 18.10 -5.09
C VAL A 223 7.27 17.12 -5.05
N GLY A 224 6.73 16.88 -3.85
CA GLY A 224 5.63 15.95 -3.61
C GLY A 224 6.03 14.47 -3.63
N ARG A 225 7.32 14.16 -3.74
CA ARG A 225 7.83 12.78 -3.63
C ARG A 225 8.31 12.50 -2.20
N ILE A 226 8.43 11.21 -1.88
CA ILE A 226 8.93 10.75 -0.59
C ILE A 226 10.41 10.42 -0.72
N ALA A 227 11.23 10.89 0.21
CA ALA A 227 12.67 10.61 0.24
C ALA A 227 12.94 9.13 0.59
N ALA A 228 13.79 8.48 -0.20
CA ALA A 228 14.22 7.10 0.04
C ALA A 228 15.48 7.01 0.93
N GLU A 229 16.12 8.15 1.19
CA GLU A 229 17.27 8.30 2.08
C GLU A 229 17.11 9.57 2.93
N GLU A 230 17.86 9.65 4.02
CA GLU A 230 17.90 10.86 4.84
C GLU A 230 18.75 11.92 4.15
N LEU A 231 18.16 13.09 3.87
CA LEU A 231 18.82 14.21 3.20
C LEU A 231 19.31 15.20 4.24
N VAL A 232 20.62 15.39 4.30
CA VAL A 232 21.29 16.25 5.29
C VAL A 232 22.02 17.39 4.61
N ASN A 233 22.07 18.53 5.28
CA ASN A 233 22.91 19.62 4.82
C ASN A 233 24.39 19.25 5.03
N LYS A 234 25.17 19.21 3.95
CA LYS A 234 26.60 18.85 3.98
C LYS A 234 27.46 19.83 4.79
N GLU A 235 26.98 21.05 5.01
CA GLU A 235 27.72 22.11 5.72
C GLU A 235 27.36 22.18 7.21
N THR A 236 26.07 22.05 7.57
CA THR A 236 25.60 22.18 8.96
C THR A 236 25.39 20.85 9.66
N GLY A 237 25.23 19.75 8.92
CA GLY A 237 24.85 18.45 9.45
C GLY A 237 23.39 18.35 9.91
N GLU A 238 22.57 19.38 9.64
CA GLU A 238 21.14 19.36 9.96
C GLU A 238 20.37 18.52 8.93
N VAL A 239 19.39 17.73 9.42
CA VAL A 239 18.50 16.92 8.59
C VAL A 239 17.50 17.82 7.90
N ILE A 240 17.54 17.87 6.56
CA ILE A 240 16.59 18.64 5.74
C ILE A 240 15.30 17.83 5.57
N VAL A 241 15.43 16.58 5.13
CA VAL A 241 14.30 15.66 4.94
C VAL A 241 14.64 14.34 5.61
N PRO A 242 13.84 13.88 6.59
CA PRO A 242 14.05 12.59 7.21
C PRO A 242 13.73 11.45 6.23
N LEU A 243 14.24 10.25 6.52
CA LEU A 243 13.88 9.04 5.77
C LEU A 243 12.36 8.85 5.73
N ASN A 244 11.80 8.55 4.55
CA ASN A 244 10.36 8.47 4.31
C ASN A 244 9.58 9.79 4.53
N GLY A 245 10.27 10.91 4.64
CA GLY A 245 9.68 12.25 4.69
C GLY A 245 9.20 12.71 3.30
N GLU A 246 8.14 13.51 3.29
CA GLU A 246 7.65 14.17 2.08
C GLU A 246 8.49 15.40 1.76
N ILE A 247 8.90 15.51 0.49
CA ILE A 247 9.65 16.65 -0.02
C ILE A 247 8.65 17.73 -0.43
N THR A 248 8.44 18.70 0.45
CA THR A 248 7.62 19.89 0.17
C THR A 248 8.42 20.91 -0.64
N GLU A 249 7.74 21.88 -1.25
CA GLU A 249 8.38 22.98 -2.02
C GLU A 249 9.54 23.69 -1.28
N PRO A 250 9.41 24.13 -0.01
CA PRO A 250 10.51 24.77 0.70
C PRO A 250 11.68 23.80 0.98
N LEU A 251 11.38 22.52 1.25
CA LEU A 251 12.42 21.50 1.47
C LEU A 251 13.15 21.19 0.16
N ALA A 252 12.45 21.15 -0.97
CA ALA A 252 13.06 20.97 -2.28
C ALA A 252 14.04 22.11 -2.63
N ASP A 253 13.71 23.35 -2.30
CA ASP A 253 14.60 24.50 -2.50
C ASP A 253 15.90 24.38 -1.70
N GLU A 254 15.85 23.83 -0.50
CA GLU A 254 17.06 23.55 0.29
C GLU A 254 17.84 22.35 -0.24
N VAL A 255 17.16 21.26 -0.62
CA VAL A 255 17.81 20.04 -1.14
C VAL A 255 18.62 20.34 -2.42
N VAL A 256 18.08 21.12 -3.34
CA VAL A 256 18.73 21.45 -4.64
C VAL A 256 20.03 22.25 -4.45
N LYS A 257 20.22 22.96 -3.32
CA LYS A 257 21.48 23.67 -3.03
C LYS A 257 22.63 22.73 -2.69
N HIS A 258 22.33 21.54 -2.17
CA HIS A 258 23.33 20.61 -1.61
C HIS A 258 23.47 19.30 -2.40
N TYR A 259 22.47 18.97 -3.23
CA TYR A 259 22.36 17.71 -3.97
C TYR A 259 22.09 17.94 -5.46
N GLU A 260 22.87 17.28 -6.31
CA GLU A 260 22.64 17.19 -7.77
C GLU A 260 21.77 15.98 -8.12
N THR A 261 21.89 14.90 -7.34
CA THR A 261 21.13 13.66 -7.43
C THR A 261 20.48 13.36 -6.09
N VAL A 262 19.22 12.92 -6.13
CA VAL A 262 18.44 12.57 -4.93
C VAL A 262 17.76 11.23 -5.13
N LYS A 263 17.83 10.37 -4.12
CA LYS A 263 17.12 9.10 -4.12
C LYS A 263 15.70 9.26 -3.57
N ILE A 264 14.69 9.04 -4.41
CA ILE A 264 13.27 9.13 -4.03
C ILE A 264 12.58 7.77 -4.14
N ARG A 265 11.48 7.59 -3.40
CA ARG A 265 10.58 6.46 -3.61
C ARG A 265 9.83 6.64 -4.93
N SER A 266 9.56 5.52 -5.59
CA SER A 266 8.85 5.49 -6.86
C SER A 266 7.91 4.29 -6.93
N VAL A 267 6.86 4.45 -7.74
CA VAL A 267 5.94 3.37 -8.10
C VAL A 267 6.66 2.20 -8.79
N LEU A 268 7.78 2.44 -9.47
CA LEU A 268 8.55 1.41 -10.18
C LEU A 268 9.27 0.43 -9.23
N THR A 269 9.61 0.88 -8.03
CA THR A 269 10.29 0.08 -7.00
C THR A 269 9.37 -0.24 -5.83
N CYS A 270 8.06 -0.06 -6.00
CA CYS A 270 7.06 -0.42 -5.02
C CYS A 270 6.99 -1.94 -4.87
N ARG A 271 6.97 -2.42 -3.62
CA ARG A 271 6.89 -3.85 -3.28
C ARG A 271 5.46 -4.30 -2.96
N SER A 272 4.48 -3.43 -3.19
CA SER A 272 3.08 -3.77 -2.99
C SER A 272 2.69 -4.93 -3.91
N PRO A 273 2.07 -6.01 -3.40
CA PRO A 273 1.71 -7.16 -4.23
C PRO A 273 0.61 -6.81 -5.26
N TYR A 274 -0.26 -5.86 -4.93
CA TYR A 274 -1.36 -5.43 -5.79
C TYR A 274 -1.51 -3.90 -5.72
N GLY A 275 -1.34 -3.23 -6.86
CA GLY A 275 -1.44 -1.77 -6.95
C GLY A 275 -0.16 -1.07 -6.48
N VAL A 276 -0.31 0.04 -5.77
CA VAL A 276 0.81 0.84 -5.25
C VAL A 276 0.55 1.28 -3.82
N CYS A 277 1.60 1.55 -3.04
CA CYS A 277 1.45 2.14 -1.71
C CYS A 277 1.45 3.68 -1.76
N ARG A 278 0.86 4.31 -0.75
CA ARG A 278 0.77 5.78 -0.63
C ARG A 278 2.13 6.44 -0.69
N LYS A 279 3.12 5.92 0.03
CA LYS A 279 4.48 6.51 0.07
C LYS A 279 5.27 6.37 -1.22
N CYS A 280 5.09 5.30 -2.00
CA CYS A 280 5.74 5.17 -3.29
C CYS A 280 5.11 6.05 -4.38
N TYR A 281 3.83 6.38 -4.23
CA TYR A 281 3.15 7.33 -5.10
C TYR A 281 3.51 8.79 -4.73
N GLY A 282 3.31 9.15 -3.47
CA GLY A 282 3.57 10.49 -2.93
C GLY A 282 2.32 11.38 -2.93
N ARG A 283 2.49 12.62 -3.36
CA ARG A 283 1.47 13.67 -3.35
C ARG A 283 0.46 13.48 -4.49
N ASP A 284 -0.82 13.66 -4.16
CA ASP A 284 -1.87 13.82 -5.15
C ASP A 284 -1.84 15.25 -5.70
N LEU A 285 -1.75 15.36 -7.03
CA LEU A 285 -1.68 16.62 -7.76
C LEU A 285 -3.03 17.36 -7.79
N GLY A 286 -4.15 16.65 -7.58
CA GLY A 286 -5.49 17.24 -7.59
C GLY A 286 -5.82 17.97 -6.28
N THR A 287 -5.57 17.32 -5.14
CA THR A 287 -5.86 17.90 -3.81
C THR A 287 -4.66 18.63 -3.21
N GLY A 288 -3.44 18.34 -3.66
CA GLY A 288 -2.21 18.87 -3.08
C GLY A 288 -1.85 18.25 -1.73
N GLY A 289 -2.57 17.23 -1.26
CA GLY A 289 -2.21 16.43 -0.09
C GLY A 289 -1.59 15.09 -0.49
N GLN A 290 -1.35 14.20 0.47
CA GLN A 290 -0.96 12.82 0.17
C GLN A 290 -2.15 12.04 -0.42
N VAL A 291 -1.85 11.17 -1.38
CA VAL A 291 -2.84 10.29 -2.02
C VAL A 291 -3.53 9.41 -0.98
N GLN A 292 -4.81 9.09 -1.16
CA GLN A 292 -5.55 8.29 -0.18
C GLN A 292 -5.61 6.81 -0.57
N VAL A 293 -5.76 5.93 0.42
CA VAL A 293 -6.00 4.51 0.18
C VAL A 293 -7.36 4.35 -0.51
N GLY A 294 -7.40 3.55 -1.58
CA GLY A 294 -8.56 3.35 -2.45
C GLY A 294 -8.58 4.25 -3.70
N GLU A 295 -7.64 5.18 -3.83
CA GLU A 295 -7.59 6.09 -4.98
C GLU A 295 -7.12 5.39 -6.27
N ALA A 296 -7.89 5.56 -7.35
CA ALA A 296 -7.66 4.90 -8.64
C ALA A 296 -6.62 5.63 -9.50
N VAL A 297 -5.40 5.72 -8.98
CA VAL A 297 -4.29 6.46 -9.59
C VAL A 297 -3.94 6.02 -11.01
N GLY A 298 -4.19 4.76 -11.37
CA GLY A 298 -3.99 4.27 -12.74
C GLY A 298 -4.96 4.88 -13.75
N ILE A 299 -6.22 5.04 -13.38
CA ILE A 299 -7.24 5.69 -14.22
C ILE A 299 -6.89 7.17 -14.39
N ILE A 300 -6.52 7.83 -13.30
CA ILE A 300 -6.11 9.25 -13.30
C ILE A 300 -4.89 9.45 -14.20
N ALA A 301 -3.88 8.58 -14.10
CA ALA A 301 -2.69 8.64 -14.94
C ALA A 301 -3.02 8.39 -16.42
N ALA A 302 -3.85 7.38 -16.72
CA ALA A 302 -4.27 7.06 -18.09
C ALA A 302 -5.01 8.22 -18.75
N GLN A 303 -5.91 8.90 -18.02
CA GLN A 303 -6.62 10.08 -18.50
C GLN A 303 -5.69 11.28 -18.68
N SER A 304 -4.81 11.54 -17.70
CA SER A 304 -3.83 12.64 -17.74
C SER A 304 -2.86 12.53 -18.92
N ILE A 305 -2.56 11.31 -19.38
CA ILE A 305 -1.75 11.07 -20.59
C ILE A 305 -2.64 11.14 -21.85
N GLY A 306 -3.84 10.55 -21.79
CA GLY A 306 -4.73 10.42 -22.94
C GLY A 306 -5.34 11.73 -23.42
N GLU A 307 -5.77 12.61 -22.52
CA GLU A 307 -6.38 13.89 -22.88
C GLU A 307 -5.42 14.77 -23.70
N PRO A 308 -4.17 15.06 -23.25
CA PRO A 308 -3.21 15.79 -24.08
C PRO A 308 -2.88 15.06 -25.39
N GLY A 309 -2.83 13.73 -25.39
CA GLY A 309 -2.62 12.93 -26.60
C GLY A 309 -3.67 13.18 -27.68
N THR A 310 -4.94 13.26 -27.30
CA THR A 310 -6.04 13.60 -28.23
C THR A 310 -5.95 15.05 -28.74
N GLN A 311 -5.43 15.98 -27.94
CA GLN A 311 -5.22 17.36 -28.35
C GLN A 311 -4.04 17.51 -29.33
N LEU A 312 -2.96 16.76 -29.11
CA LEU A 312 -1.80 16.74 -30.00
C LEU A 312 -2.18 16.22 -31.38
N THR A 313 -3.01 15.16 -31.48
CA THR A 313 -3.47 14.63 -32.77
C THR A 313 -4.41 15.58 -33.52
N MET A 314 -5.08 16.50 -32.83
CA MET A 314 -5.83 17.59 -33.48
C MET A 314 -4.92 18.72 -34.00
N ARG A 315 -3.71 18.89 -33.45
CA ARG A 315 -2.79 20.00 -33.79
C ARG A 315 -1.66 19.61 -34.73
N THR A 316 -1.30 18.33 -34.85
CA THR A 316 -0.26 17.87 -35.77
C THR A 316 -0.76 17.88 -37.23
N PHE A 317 -0.73 19.07 -37.84
CA PHE A 317 -0.74 19.19 -39.29
C PHE A 317 0.62 18.80 -39.85
N HIS A 318 0.59 18.06 -40.95
CA HIS A 318 1.70 17.82 -41.85
C HIS A 318 2.50 19.12 -42.05
N THR A 319 3.72 19.18 -41.53
CA THR A 319 4.83 19.87 -42.22
C THR A 319 5.11 19.08 -43.50
N GLY A 320 4.15 19.07 -44.41
CA GLY A 320 4.25 18.41 -45.71
C GLY A 320 5.28 19.15 -46.54
N GLY A 321 6.54 18.73 -46.44
CA GLY A 321 7.62 19.19 -47.30
C GLY A 321 8.72 20.04 -46.66
N VAL A 322 8.93 19.99 -45.34
CA VAL A 322 10.15 20.55 -44.74
C VAL A 322 11.04 19.40 -44.30
N ALA A 323 12.19 19.25 -44.97
CA ALA A 323 13.27 18.39 -44.51
C ALA A 323 13.71 18.90 -43.12
N GLY A 324 13.31 18.17 -42.09
CA GLY A 324 13.63 18.40 -40.67
C GLY A 324 13.50 17.07 -39.93
N ASP A 325 14.28 16.93 -38.86
CA ASP A 325 14.87 15.68 -38.35
C ASP A 325 14.01 14.41 -38.33
N ASP A 326 14.70 13.29 -38.57
CA ASP A 326 14.28 11.88 -38.72
C ASP A 326 13.66 11.25 -37.45
N ILE A 327 13.01 12.05 -36.60
CA ILE A 327 12.43 11.63 -35.32
C ILE A 327 10.97 12.05 -35.29
N THR A 328 10.07 11.10 -35.02
CA THR A 328 8.63 11.32 -34.89
C THR A 328 8.35 12.37 -33.79
N GLN A 329 7.91 13.57 -34.17
CA GLN A 329 7.65 14.70 -33.24
C GLN A 329 6.27 14.63 -32.54
N GLY A 330 5.63 13.47 -32.47
CA GLY A 330 4.31 13.32 -31.88
C GLY A 330 3.79 11.88 -31.91
N LEU A 331 2.49 11.70 -31.70
CA LEU A 331 1.83 10.40 -31.85
C LEU A 331 1.87 10.00 -33.35
N PRO A 332 2.50 8.87 -33.71
CA PRO A 332 2.72 8.48 -35.12
C PRO A 332 1.43 8.12 -35.87
#